data_AF-A0A9J6AMZ1-F1
#
_entry.id   AF-A0A9J6AMZ1-F1
#
_cell.length_a   1.000
_cell.length_b   1.000
_cell.length_c   1.000
_cell.angle_alpha   90.00
_cell.angle_beta   90.00
_cell.angle_gamma   90.00
#
_symmetry.space_group_name_H-M   'P 1'
#
loop_
_entity.id
_entity.type
_entity.pdbx_description
1 polymer ?
#
loop_
_entity_poly.entity_id
_entity_poly.type
_entity_poly.pdbx_seq_one_letter_code
_entity_poly.pdbx_strand_id
1 'polypeptide(L)'
;MENNIAFRMGGKAYDITSTSATGEWYEWVETTRLSVRNMVLSKDALLWLCKRFCEASVNRGNSFKSWRCRDVSTYIYCSQKFNKYGRFMSVISVNELSSEENTLLKQMLGRKVYDLNGFLFLFEVPTRRDEQILMGNGGDKGST
;
A
#
# COMPACT_ATOMS: atom_id res chain seq x y z
N MET A 1 -22.45 2.02 -8.98
CA MET A 1 -21.29 2.86 -8.62
C MET A 1 -20.06 2.10 -9.03
N GLU A 2 -19.18 2.76 -9.75
CA GLU A 2 -17.88 2.23 -10.16
C GLU A 2 -17.01 2.07 -8.91
N ASN A 3 -16.81 0.82 -8.47
CA ASN A 3 -16.02 0.46 -7.28
C ASN A 3 -14.52 0.34 -7.64
N ASN A 4 -14.02 1.24 -8.46
CA ASN A 4 -12.64 1.28 -8.92
C ASN A 4 -12.03 2.68 -8.72
N ILE A 5 -10.84 2.73 -8.16
CA ILE A 5 -10.02 3.93 -8.03
C ILE A 5 -8.78 3.72 -8.90
N ALA A 6 -8.58 4.58 -9.89
CA ALA A 6 -7.40 4.54 -10.76
C ALA A 6 -6.65 5.87 -10.67
N PHE A 7 -5.32 5.81 -10.51
CA PHE A 7 -4.47 7.00 -10.48
C PHE A 7 -3.05 6.72 -10.98
N ARG A 8 -2.30 7.78 -11.30
CA ARG A 8 -0.91 7.70 -11.76
C ARG A 8 0.01 8.54 -10.89
N MET A 9 1.18 8.01 -10.55
CA MET A 9 2.18 8.73 -9.75
C MET A 9 3.58 8.15 -10.00
N GLY A 10 4.62 9.00 -10.07
CA GLY A 10 6.02 8.55 -10.18
C GLY A 10 6.32 7.65 -11.40
N GLY A 11 5.62 7.85 -12.52
CA GLY A 11 5.75 7.00 -13.72
C GLY A 11 5.07 5.63 -13.61
N LYS A 12 4.24 5.42 -12.59
CA LYS A 12 3.48 4.19 -12.35
C LYS A 12 1.98 4.46 -12.42
N ALA A 13 1.21 3.42 -12.73
CA ALA A 13 -0.25 3.42 -12.65
C ALA A 13 -0.70 2.51 -11.51
N TYR A 14 -1.76 2.92 -10.83
CA TYR A 14 -2.36 2.21 -9.71
C TYR A 14 -3.84 2.06 -9.93
N ASP A 15 -4.33 0.84 -9.74
CA ASP A 15 -5.75 0.51 -9.84
C ASP A 15 -6.16 -0.24 -8.57
N ILE A 16 -7.22 0.22 -7.92
CA ILE A 16 -7.80 -0.42 -6.73
C ILE A 16 -9.25 -0.75 -7.05
N THR A 17 -9.57 -2.03 -7.13
CA THR A 17 -10.90 -2.51 -7.55
C THR A 17 -11.48 -3.45 -6.51
N SER A 18 -12.75 -3.26 -6.16
CA SER A 18 -13.47 -4.22 -5.31
C SER A 18 -13.60 -5.56 -6.03
N THR A 19 -13.12 -6.64 -5.41
CA THR A 19 -13.21 -8.00 -5.98
C THR A 19 -14.52 -8.70 -5.65
N SER A 20 -15.24 -8.18 -4.67
CA SER A 20 -16.54 -8.70 -4.22
C SER A 20 -17.64 -7.68 -4.50
N ALA A 21 -18.85 -8.17 -4.77
CA ALA A 21 -20.04 -7.33 -4.82
C ALA A 21 -20.33 -6.67 -3.45
N THR A 22 -19.82 -7.25 -2.35
CA THR A 22 -19.99 -6.79 -0.97
C THR A 22 -18.99 -5.70 -0.55
N GLY A 23 -17.89 -5.49 -1.29
CA GLY A 23 -16.88 -4.49 -0.92
C GLY A 23 -15.98 -4.89 0.25
N GLU A 24 -15.85 -6.19 0.50
CA GLU A 24 -15.05 -6.72 1.61
C GLU A 24 -13.57 -6.87 1.26
N TRP A 25 -13.28 -7.05 -0.02
CA TRP A 25 -11.95 -7.30 -0.55
C TRP A 25 -11.67 -6.43 -1.77
N TYR A 26 -10.43 -5.97 -1.87
CA TYR A 26 -9.93 -5.07 -2.90
C TYR A 26 -8.67 -5.65 -3.51
N GLU A 27 -8.62 -5.68 -4.83
CA GLU A 27 -7.39 -5.92 -5.57
C GLU A 27 -6.73 -4.57 -5.81
N TRP A 28 -5.47 -4.45 -5.40
CA TRP A 28 -4.61 -3.31 -5.67
C TRP A 28 -3.53 -3.72 -6.66
N VAL A 29 -3.53 -3.10 -7.83
CA VAL A 29 -2.55 -3.30 -8.89
C VAL A 29 -1.61 -2.09 -9.01
N GLU A 30 -0.30 -2.31 -9.11
CA GLU A 30 0.71 -1.36 -9.56
C GLU A 30 1.24 -1.82 -10.91
N THR A 31 1.16 -0.93 -11.90
CA THR A 31 1.70 -1.15 -13.25
C THR A 31 2.82 -0.17 -13.54
N THR A 32 3.95 -0.71 -13.99
CA THR A 32 5.07 0.05 -14.56
C THR A 32 5.28 -0.37 -16.01
N ARG A 33 6.21 0.27 -16.73
CA ARG A 33 6.57 -0.18 -18.10
C ARG A 33 7.11 -1.61 -18.16
N LEU A 34 7.68 -2.12 -17.06
CA LEU A 34 8.41 -3.38 -17.03
C LEU A 34 7.75 -4.45 -16.17
N SER A 35 6.76 -4.10 -15.35
CA SER A 35 6.17 -5.03 -14.38
C SER A 35 4.75 -4.65 -14.02
N VAL A 36 3.93 -5.67 -13.78
CA VAL A 36 2.64 -5.57 -13.09
C VAL A 36 2.78 -6.29 -11.75
N ARG A 37 2.24 -5.70 -10.70
CA ARG A 37 2.27 -6.21 -9.32
C ARG A 37 0.89 -6.05 -8.72
N ASN A 38 0.39 -7.05 -8.01
CA ASN A 38 -0.93 -6.96 -7.40
C ASN A 38 -0.94 -7.52 -5.98
N MET A 39 -1.77 -6.96 -5.12
CA MET A 39 -2.04 -7.48 -3.78
C MET A 39 -3.54 -7.46 -3.52
N VAL A 40 -4.03 -8.44 -2.77
CA VAL A 40 -5.43 -8.49 -2.33
C VAL A 40 -5.48 -8.09 -0.85
N LEU A 41 -6.41 -7.21 -0.53
CA LEU A 41 -6.55 -6.59 0.78
C LEU A 41 -8.00 -6.65 1.25
N SER A 42 -8.21 -6.93 2.53
CA SER A 42 -9.52 -6.65 3.13
C SER A 42 -9.78 -5.15 3.20
N LYS A 43 -11.06 -4.78 3.32
CA LYS A 43 -11.47 -3.40 3.57
C LYS A 43 -10.74 -2.78 4.77
N ASP A 44 -10.58 -3.53 5.85
CA ASP A 44 -9.93 -3.06 7.07
C ASP A 44 -8.43 -2.81 6.86
N ALA A 45 -7.77 -3.70 6.12
CA ALA A 45 -6.37 -3.54 5.76
C ALA A 45 -6.13 -2.34 4.82
N LEU A 46 -7.02 -2.14 3.85
CA LEU A 46 -6.98 -0.98 2.96
C LEU A 46 -7.18 0.33 3.74
N LEU A 47 -8.17 0.39 4.63
CA LEU A 47 -8.40 1.54 5.51
C LEU A 47 -7.21 1.79 6.44
N TRP A 48 -6.59 0.74 6.94
CA TRP A 48 -5.37 0.84 7.74
C TRP A 48 -4.22 1.47 6.94
N LEU A 49 -4.01 1.06 5.67
CA LEU A 49 -3.01 1.66 4.78
C LEU A 49 -3.29 3.14 4.52
N CYS A 50 -4.54 3.51 4.21
CA CYS A 50 -4.93 4.92 4.03
C CYS A 50 -4.56 5.76 5.26
N LYS A 51 -4.83 5.26 6.48
CA LYS A 51 -4.43 5.93 7.72
C LYS A 51 -2.92 6.10 7.83
N ARG A 52 -2.13 5.08 7.46
CA ARG A 52 -0.66 5.20 7.46
C ARG A 52 -0.15 6.20 6.43
N PHE A 53 -0.79 6.30 5.28
CA PHE A 53 -0.44 7.29 4.26
C PHE A 53 -0.74 8.71 4.71
N CYS A 54 -1.90 8.95 5.34
CA CYS A 54 -2.21 10.23 5.97
C CYS A 54 -1.22 10.58 7.08
N GLU A 55 -0.80 9.61 7.89
CA GLU A 55 0.21 9.82 8.93
C GLU A 55 1.58 10.19 8.32
N ALA A 56 1.97 9.51 7.25
CA ALA A 56 3.25 9.75 6.57
C ALA A 56 3.30 11.09 5.81
N SER A 57 2.16 11.59 5.32
CA SER A 57 2.09 12.87 4.60
C SER A 57 2.37 14.07 5.51
N VAL A 58 1.96 13.99 6.77
CA VAL A 58 2.14 15.07 7.76
C VAL A 58 3.56 15.10 8.34
N ASN A 59 4.26 13.96 8.38
CA ASN A 59 5.63 13.87 8.89
C ASN A 59 6.57 14.79 8.09
N ARG A 60 7.34 15.64 8.79
CA ARG A 60 8.33 16.54 8.18
C ARG A 60 9.71 15.91 8.17
N GLY A 61 10.49 16.20 7.13
CA GLY A 61 11.88 15.76 7.00
C GLY A 61 12.05 14.32 6.52
N ASN A 62 13.29 13.84 6.61
CA ASN A 62 13.72 12.52 6.13
C ASN A 62 13.63 11.49 7.27
N SER A 63 12.41 11.23 7.73
CA SER A 63 12.17 10.23 8.77
C SER A 63 11.96 8.84 8.17
N PHE A 64 12.61 7.84 8.77
CA PHE A 64 12.25 6.45 8.56
C PHE A 64 11.17 6.04 9.56
N LYS A 65 10.08 5.42 9.09
CA LYS A 65 9.03 4.90 9.95
C LYS A 65 8.44 3.63 9.36
N SER A 66 8.09 2.66 10.19
CA SER A 66 7.52 1.39 9.77
C SER A 66 6.31 1.02 10.60
N TRP A 67 5.33 0.40 9.96
CA TRP A 67 4.09 -0.10 10.55
C TRP A 67 3.83 -1.51 10.04
N ARG A 68 3.10 -2.30 10.84
CA ARG A 68 2.70 -3.67 10.48
C ARG A 68 1.23 -3.89 10.82
N CYS A 69 0.51 -4.58 9.94
CA CYS A 69 -0.84 -5.09 10.13
C CYS A 69 -0.87 -6.58 9.82
N ARG A 70 -1.83 -7.30 10.41
CA ARG A 70 -2.21 -8.65 9.98
C ARG A 70 -3.60 -8.58 9.37
N ASP A 71 -3.72 -9.05 8.15
CA ASP A 71 -4.95 -9.17 7.37
C ASP A 71 -5.25 -10.65 7.12
N VAL A 72 -6.07 -11.24 7.98
CA VAL A 72 -6.35 -12.69 8.01
C VAL A 72 -5.04 -13.52 8.12
N SER A 73 -4.54 -14.07 7.00
CA SER A 73 -3.29 -14.86 6.92
C SER A 73 -2.12 -14.09 6.29
N THR A 74 -2.33 -12.84 5.91
CA THR A 74 -1.34 -11.97 5.25
C THR A 74 -0.81 -10.94 6.23
N TYR A 75 0.50 -10.81 6.38
CA TYR A 75 1.12 -9.66 7.02
C TYR A 75 1.37 -8.55 6.01
N ILE A 76 0.95 -7.35 6.36
CA ILE A 76 1.19 -6.14 5.57
C ILE A 76 2.18 -5.28 6.33
N TYR A 77 3.30 -5.01 5.69
CA TYR A 77 4.33 -4.10 6.18
C TYR A 77 4.25 -2.82 5.37
N CYS A 78 4.11 -1.69 6.05
CA CYS A 78 4.11 -0.36 5.44
C CYS A 78 5.31 0.41 6.00
N SER A 79 6.09 1.10 5.18
CA SER A 79 7.23 1.89 5.65
C SER A 79 7.38 3.18 4.87
N GLN A 80 7.58 4.28 5.58
CA GLN A 80 8.03 5.55 5.05
C GLN A 80 9.56 5.54 5.00
N LYS A 81 10.10 5.75 3.79
CA LYS A 81 11.53 5.78 3.49
C LYS A 81 11.85 7.03 2.68
N PHE A 82 13.13 7.26 2.44
CA PHE A 82 13.60 8.32 1.54
C PHE A 82 14.84 7.85 0.77
N ASN A 83 15.03 8.40 -0.42
CA ASN A 83 16.22 8.21 -1.25
C ASN A 83 16.62 9.56 -1.87
N LYS A 84 17.59 9.56 -2.80
CA LYS A 84 18.03 10.78 -3.49
C LYS A 84 16.95 11.49 -4.32
N TYR A 85 15.83 10.82 -4.61
CA TYR A 85 14.69 11.34 -5.37
C TYR A 85 13.56 11.87 -4.48
N GLY A 86 13.63 11.64 -3.16
CA GLY A 86 12.65 12.13 -2.21
C GLY A 86 12.11 11.05 -1.30
N ARG A 87 10.94 11.30 -0.72
CA ARG A 87 10.28 10.39 0.23
C ARG A 87 9.38 9.43 -0.51
N PHE A 88 9.32 8.20 -0.01
CA PHE A 88 8.42 7.21 -0.55
C PHE A 88 7.81 6.30 0.50
N MET A 89 6.61 5.80 0.20
CA MET A 89 6.01 4.69 0.93
C MET A 89 6.36 3.37 0.27
N SER A 90 6.68 2.37 1.09
CA SER A 90 7.00 0.99 0.74
C SER A 90 5.96 0.10 1.40
N VAL A 91 5.07 -0.50 0.62
CA VAL A 91 4.13 -1.52 1.13
C VAL A 91 4.60 -2.88 0.64
N ILE A 92 4.60 -3.88 1.53
CA ILE A 92 4.96 -5.28 1.25
C ILE A 92 3.91 -6.17 1.91
N SER A 93 3.34 -7.09 1.15
CA SER A 93 2.47 -8.15 1.65
C SER A 93 3.23 -9.47 1.73
N VAL A 94 2.99 -10.23 2.79
CA VAL A 94 3.65 -11.49 3.06
C VAL A 94 2.59 -12.49 3.51
N ASN A 95 2.41 -13.57 2.76
CA ASN A 95 1.46 -14.61 3.12
C ASN A 95 2.14 -15.61 4.06
N GLU A 96 1.48 -15.94 5.16
CA GLU A 96 1.84 -17.15 5.89
C GLU A 96 1.52 -18.35 4.98
N LEU A 97 2.53 -19.17 4.66
CA LEU A 97 2.32 -20.46 4.00
C LEU A 97 1.31 -21.30 4.79
N SER A 98 0.63 -22.23 4.13
CA SER A 98 -0.30 -23.14 4.79
C SER A 98 0.37 -23.83 5.99
N SER A 99 -0.40 -24.19 7.02
CA SER A 99 0.16 -24.78 8.24
C SER A 99 0.97 -26.06 7.96
N GLU A 100 0.60 -26.83 6.94
CA GLU A 100 1.31 -28.04 6.51
C GLU A 100 2.67 -27.71 5.89
N GLU A 101 2.72 -26.79 4.93
CA GLU A 101 3.96 -26.33 4.29
C GLU A 101 4.90 -25.65 5.29
N ASN A 102 4.35 -24.82 6.17
CA ASN A 102 5.11 -24.17 7.22
C ASN A 102 5.67 -25.17 8.23
N THR A 103 4.96 -26.26 8.54
CA THR A 103 5.44 -27.31 9.44
C THR A 103 6.60 -28.08 8.83
N LEU A 104 6.47 -28.49 7.56
CA LEU A 104 7.53 -29.16 6.82
C LEU A 104 8.78 -28.27 6.71
N LEU A 105 8.62 -27.02 6.29
CA LEU A 105 9.74 -26.09 6.14
C LEU A 105 10.36 -25.70 7.48
N LYS A 106 9.57 -25.58 8.56
CA LYS A 106 10.10 -25.34 9.91
C LYS A 106 10.87 -26.54 10.44
N GLN A 107 10.45 -27.78 10.14
CA GLN A 107 11.21 -28.98 10.48
C GLN A 107 12.53 -29.05 9.70
N MET A 108 12.53 -28.66 8.42
CA MET A 108 13.72 -28.70 7.57
C MET A 108 14.72 -27.56 7.85
N LEU A 109 14.24 -26.35 8.11
CA LEU A 109 15.07 -25.14 8.16
C LEU A 109 15.19 -24.55 9.58
N GLY A 110 14.41 -25.06 10.53
CA GLY A 110 14.35 -24.57 11.92
C GLY A 110 13.64 -23.22 12.08
N ARG A 111 12.99 -22.69 11.02
CA ARG A 111 12.37 -21.36 11.02
C ARG A 111 11.05 -21.40 10.25
N LYS A 112 10.08 -20.56 10.63
CA LYS A 112 8.88 -20.34 9.81
C LYS A 112 9.29 -19.71 8.48
N VAL A 113 8.79 -20.25 7.38
CA VAL A 113 9.01 -19.70 6.05
C VAL A 113 7.75 -18.96 5.65
N TYR A 114 7.94 -17.73 5.21
CA TYR A 114 6.85 -16.90 4.72
C TYR A 114 6.98 -16.79 3.22
N ASP A 115 5.87 -16.94 2.49
CA ASP A 115 5.86 -16.60 1.08
C ASP A 115 5.85 -15.08 0.97
N LEU A 116 7.00 -14.54 0.59
CA LEU A 116 7.11 -13.15 0.20
C LEU A 116 6.43 -13.03 -1.16
N ASN A 117 5.12 -12.80 -1.16
CA ASN A 117 4.41 -12.16 -2.27
C ASN A 117 4.85 -10.69 -2.37
N GLY A 118 6.17 -10.49 -2.43
CA GLY A 118 6.91 -9.28 -2.09
C GLY A 118 6.76 -8.22 -3.16
N PHE A 119 5.57 -7.69 -3.29
CA PHE A 119 5.32 -6.52 -4.12
C PHE A 119 5.76 -5.29 -3.33
N LEU A 120 6.76 -4.58 -3.84
CA LEU A 120 7.15 -3.27 -3.34
C LEU A 120 6.33 -2.22 -4.07
N PHE A 121 5.32 -1.66 -3.41
CA PHE A 121 4.61 -0.49 -3.90
C PHE A 121 5.38 0.76 -3.49
N LEU A 122 5.74 1.60 -4.46
CA LEU A 122 6.55 2.81 -4.25
C LEU A 122 5.70 4.07 -4.52
N PHE A 123 5.26 4.73 -3.47
CA PHE A 123 4.54 6.01 -3.62
C PHE A 123 5.52 7.14 -3.41
N GLU A 124 5.94 7.83 -4.47
CA GLU A 124 6.67 9.09 -4.32
C GLU A 124 5.69 10.16 -3.84
N VAL A 125 5.86 10.64 -2.61
CA VAL A 125 5.05 11.75 -2.11
C VAL A 125 5.68 13.03 -2.63
N PRO A 126 5.01 13.80 -3.51
CA PRO A 126 5.57 15.03 -4.01
C PRO A 126 5.92 15.98 -2.86
N THR A 127 7.01 16.75 -3.01
CA THR A 127 7.23 17.87 -2.10
C THR A 127 6.19 18.95 -2.40
N ARG A 128 5.79 19.71 -1.38
CA ARG A 128 4.65 20.64 -1.31
C ARG A 128 4.29 21.53 -2.51
N ARG A 129 5.14 21.68 -3.53
CA ARG A 129 4.74 22.37 -4.76
C ARG A 129 3.64 21.62 -5.52
N ASP A 130 3.55 20.30 -5.40
CA ASP A 130 2.55 19.51 -6.12
C ASP A 130 1.38 19.01 -5.23
N GLU A 131 1.39 19.31 -3.93
CA GLU A 131 0.30 18.97 -2.98
C GLU A 131 -1.02 19.70 -3.31
N GLN A 132 -0.98 20.83 -4.02
CA GLN A 132 -2.16 21.57 -4.46
C GLN A 132 -2.99 20.83 -5.53
N ILE A 133 -2.43 19.80 -6.19
CA ILE A 133 -3.12 19.10 -7.29
C ILE A 133 -3.98 17.93 -6.76
N LEU A 134 -3.59 17.33 -5.62
CA LEU A 134 -4.31 16.18 -5.04
C LEU A 134 -5.39 16.59 -4.03
N MET A 135 -5.25 17.76 -3.39
CA MET A 135 -6.29 18.33 -2.55
C MET A 135 -7.10 19.28 -3.42
N GLY A 136 -8.07 18.73 -4.17
CA GLY A 136 -8.98 19.52 -4.99
C GLY A 136 -9.45 20.76 -4.25
N ASN A 137 -9.44 21.90 -4.95
CA ASN A 137 -9.90 23.20 -4.46
C ASN A 137 -11.30 23.08 -3.83
N GLY A 138 -11.36 22.80 -2.53
CA GLY A 138 -12.52 23.02 -1.68
C GLY A 138 -12.59 24.51 -1.33
N GLY A 139 -12.76 25.34 -2.36
CA GLY A 139 -12.99 26.77 -2.22
C GLY A 139 -14.47 27.08 -2.40
N ASP A 140 -15.32 26.57 -1.51
CA ASP A 140 -16.69 27.06 -1.40
C ASP A 140 -16.64 28.37 -0.61
N LYS A 141 -16.49 29.49 -1.33
CA LYS A 141 -16.67 30.81 -0.75
C LYS A 141 -18.16 31.04 -0.60
N GLY A 142 -18.65 30.72 0.59
CA GLY A 142 -19.97 31.13 1.05
C GLY A 142 -20.14 32.64 0.88
N SER A 143 -21.20 32.98 0.16
CA SER A 143 -21.82 34.29 0.08
C SER A 143 -22.23 34.79 1.47
N THR A 144 -21.79 35.98 1.84
CA THR A 144 -22.62 36.97 2.54
C THR A 144 -22.10 38.36 2.23
#